data_AF-E9EJJ5-F1
#
_entry.id   AF-E9EJJ5-F1
#
_cell.length_a   1.000
_cell.length_b   1.000
_cell.length_c   1.000
_cell.angle_alpha   90.00
_cell.angle_beta   90.00
_cell.angle_gamma   90.00
#
_symmetry.space_group_name_H-M   'P 1'
#
loop_
_entity.id
_entity.type
_entity.pdbx_description
1 polymer ?
#
loop_
_entity_poly.entity_id
_entity_poly.type
_entity_poly.pdbx_seq_one_letter_code
_entity_poly.pdbx_strand_id
1 'polypeptide(L)'
;MSAKLLLALLSLSVFYFIFYFADANGLRALGDAAQHAQTLPGLDVPLRTRYTGLAPLDQLLTTLTVFFWPVGDGSQPALTLHSVAFSGTFASAWILVTLESWRKGSAGTAAAFPAVLGLTAQVLTFAFATPLYALLHLCYSTTATNPTTTNMRIPHTVLRALPHVFTVAMFVPSLLMIVPLSETMTHDLKQICIAVWQPWPAYVAVLLVAAYLVGGRGDADARKTASSLRLHRGAHRAAGVEVGLASVLAKVAALSVLASPAGAAVELMWEREELFLRDADADRAKAARGKK
;
A
#
# COMPACT_ATOMS: atom_id res chain seq x y z
N MET A 1 -25.59 0.71 -4.40
CA MET A 1 -25.26 -0.14 -5.57
C MET A 1 -24.25 0.53 -6.51
N SER A 2 -24.34 1.84 -6.75
CA SER A 2 -23.45 2.60 -7.66
C SER A 2 -21.95 2.48 -7.36
N ALA A 3 -21.54 2.63 -6.10
CA ALA A 3 -20.12 2.62 -5.73
C ALA A 3 -19.42 1.28 -6.01
N LYS A 4 -20.09 0.14 -5.75
CA LYS A 4 -19.53 -1.20 -5.98
C LYS A 4 -19.31 -1.44 -7.48
N LEU A 5 -20.28 -1.06 -8.31
CA LEU A 5 -20.16 -1.15 -9.76
C LEU A 5 -19.03 -0.25 -10.28
N LEU A 6 -18.94 0.99 -9.78
CA LEU A 6 -17.87 1.92 -10.16
C LEU A 6 -16.48 1.33 -9.84
N LEU A 7 -16.29 0.76 -8.65
CA LEU A 7 -15.01 0.15 -8.25
C LEU A 7 -14.63 -1.06 -9.12
N ALA A 8 -15.62 -1.89 -9.49
CA ALA A 8 -15.39 -2.98 -10.44
C ALA A 8 -14.96 -2.44 -11.82
N LEU A 9 -15.63 -1.42 -12.33
CA LEU A 9 -15.29 -0.80 -13.62
C LEU A 9 -13.91 -0.13 -13.59
N LEU A 10 -13.55 0.55 -12.48
CA LEU A 10 -12.23 1.14 -12.31
C LEU A 10 -11.14 0.06 -12.30
N SER A 11 -11.35 -1.05 -11.60
CA SER A 11 -10.42 -2.19 -11.62
C SER A 11 -10.24 -2.74 -13.04
N LEU A 12 -11.34 -2.94 -13.78
CA LEU A 12 -11.30 -3.48 -15.14
C LEU A 12 -10.74 -2.48 -16.18
N SER A 13 -10.82 -1.18 -15.92
CA SER A 13 -10.33 -0.16 -16.86
C SER A 13 -8.82 -0.23 -17.12
N VAL A 14 -8.07 -0.92 -16.26
CA VAL A 14 -6.63 -1.20 -16.44
C VAL A 14 -6.34 -1.93 -17.76
N PHE A 15 -7.22 -2.85 -18.19
CA PHE A 15 -7.03 -3.55 -19.47
C PHE A 15 -7.02 -2.59 -20.66
N TYR A 16 -7.78 -1.50 -20.57
CA TYR A 16 -7.75 -0.45 -21.56
C TYR A 16 -6.59 0.54 -21.33
N PHE A 17 -6.59 1.24 -20.19
CA PHE A 17 -5.67 2.36 -19.95
C PHE A 17 -4.20 1.97 -19.78
N ILE A 18 -3.91 0.73 -19.38
CA ILE A 18 -2.53 0.27 -19.18
C ILE A 18 -2.14 -0.72 -20.27
N PHE A 19 -2.87 -1.83 -20.39
CA PHE A 19 -2.44 -2.90 -21.29
C PHE A 19 -2.64 -2.58 -22.77
N TYR A 20 -3.83 -2.11 -23.18
CA TYR A 20 -4.06 -1.70 -24.56
C TYR A 20 -3.21 -0.48 -24.95
N PHE A 21 -3.10 0.53 -24.08
CA PHE A 21 -2.24 1.69 -24.38
C PHE A 21 -0.76 1.33 -24.47
N ALA A 22 -0.26 0.40 -23.65
CA ALA A 22 1.12 -0.09 -23.74
C ALA A 22 1.39 -0.81 -25.07
N ASP A 23 0.39 -1.45 -25.66
CA ASP A 23 0.48 -2.03 -27.00
C ASP A 23 0.41 -0.93 -28.07
N ALA A 24 -0.60 -0.07 -27.99
CA ALA A 24 -0.85 0.99 -28.96
C ALA A 24 0.29 2.03 -29.06
N ASN A 25 1.02 2.27 -27.96
CA ASN A 25 2.15 3.20 -27.93
C ASN A 25 3.52 2.52 -28.15
N GLY A 26 3.56 1.21 -28.38
CA GLY A 26 4.77 0.45 -28.67
C GLY A 26 5.61 0.05 -27.45
N LEU A 27 5.20 0.38 -26.22
CA LEU A 27 5.90 -0.03 -25.00
C LEU A 27 6.03 -1.56 -24.90
N ARG A 28 4.97 -2.29 -25.27
CA ARG A 28 4.99 -3.75 -25.28
C ARG A 28 6.04 -4.31 -26.25
N ALA A 29 6.07 -3.76 -27.47
CA ALA A 29 7.02 -4.17 -28.50
C ALA A 29 8.47 -3.91 -28.08
N LEU A 30 8.76 -2.81 -27.38
CA LEU A 30 10.09 -2.54 -26.82
C LEU A 30 10.52 -3.58 -25.79
N GLY A 31 9.60 -3.97 -24.89
CA GLY A 31 9.86 -5.02 -23.92
C GLY A 31 10.12 -6.38 -24.58
N ASP A 32 9.26 -6.75 -25.53
CA ASP A 32 9.40 -8.02 -26.26
C ASP A 32 10.69 -8.06 -27.09
N ALA A 33 11.12 -6.93 -27.68
CA ALA A 33 12.38 -6.82 -28.40
C ALA A 33 13.60 -7.01 -27.48
N ALA A 34 13.61 -6.39 -26.29
CA ALA A 34 14.68 -6.60 -25.31
C ALA A 34 14.74 -8.05 -24.82
N GLN A 35 13.58 -8.67 -24.58
CA GLN A 35 13.52 -10.10 -24.24
C GLN A 35 13.99 -10.99 -25.39
N HIS A 36 13.65 -10.69 -26.64
CA HIS A 36 14.12 -11.46 -27.79
C HIS A 36 15.64 -11.33 -27.99
N ALA A 37 16.17 -10.13 -27.84
CA ALA A 37 17.61 -9.85 -27.93
C ALA A 37 18.40 -10.43 -26.75
N GLN A 38 17.73 -10.80 -25.65
CA GLN A 38 18.35 -11.22 -24.38
C GLN A 38 19.31 -10.16 -23.82
N THR A 39 18.97 -8.88 -24.03
CA THR A 39 19.74 -7.74 -23.53
C THR A 39 18.88 -6.78 -22.72
N LEU A 40 19.53 -5.97 -21.89
CA LEU A 40 18.87 -4.90 -21.16
C LEU A 40 18.35 -3.82 -22.13
N PRO A 41 17.21 -3.17 -21.82
CA PRO A 41 16.66 -2.12 -22.67
C PRO A 41 17.67 -0.99 -22.95
N GLY A 42 17.95 -0.75 -24.23
CA GLY A 42 18.86 0.32 -24.67
C GLY A 42 20.35 0.05 -24.44
N LEU A 43 20.73 -1.16 -24.01
CA LEU A 43 22.11 -1.54 -23.70
C LEU A 43 22.47 -2.88 -24.34
N ASP A 44 23.75 -3.06 -24.71
CA ASP A 44 24.29 -4.35 -25.15
C ASP A 44 24.85 -5.14 -23.95
N VAL A 45 24.00 -5.32 -22.93
CA VAL A 45 24.34 -6.00 -21.67
C VAL A 45 23.40 -7.18 -21.48
N PRO A 46 23.89 -8.38 -21.10
CA PRO A 46 23.05 -9.56 -20.94
C PRO A 46 21.88 -9.36 -19.97
N LEU A 47 20.69 -9.79 -20.42
CA LEU A 47 19.48 -9.86 -19.61
C LEU A 47 19.51 -11.13 -18.76
N ARG A 48 19.26 -10.98 -17.46
CA ARG A 48 19.14 -12.12 -16.55
C ARG A 48 17.81 -12.83 -16.77
N THR A 49 17.90 -14.12 -17.08
CA THR A 49 16.72 -14.98 -17.32
C THR A 49 16.53 -16.09 -16.30
N ARG A 50 17.45 -16.21 -15.32
CA ARG A 50 17.39 -17.22 -14.27
C ARG A 50 17.58 -16.58 -12.90
N TYR A 51 16.56 -16.68 -12.06
CA TYR A 51 16.55 -16.11 -10.71
C TYR A 51 16.39 -17.20 -9.66
N THR A 52 15.35 -18.02 -9.82
CA THR A 52 14.92 -19.05 -8.87
C THR A 52 15.11 -20.46 -9.41
N GLY A 53 15.19 -20.61 -10.74
CA GLY A 53 15.21 -21.90 -11.42
C GLY A 53 13.81 -22.43 -11.77
N LEU A 54 12.74 -21.73 -11.39
CA LEU A 54 11.37 -22.06 -11.77
C LEU A 54 10.99 -21.28 -13.03
N ALA A 55 10.87 -21.96 -14.17
CA ALA A 55 10.72 -21.30 -15.48
C ALA A 55 9.59 -20.25 -15.54
N PRO A 56 8.36 -20.48 -15.03
CA PRO A 56 7.31 -19.46 -15.07
C PRO A 56 7.62 -18.23 -14.22
N LEU A 57 8.25 -18.44 -13.06
CA LEU A 57 8.61 -17.34 -12.15
C LEU A 57 9.79 -16.54 -12.70
N ASP A 58 10.78 -17.22 -13.26
CA ASP A 58 11.94 -16.59 -13.87
C ASP A 58 11.53 -15.77 -15.10
N GLN A 59 10.62 -16.28 -15.93
CA GLN A 59 10.05 -15.53 -17.05
C GLN A 59 9.31 -14.27 -16.57
N LEU A 60 8.48 -14.37 -15.52
CA LEU A 60 7.79 -13.22 -14.94
C LEU A 60 8.78 -12.18 -14.41
N LEU A 61 9.78 -12.61 -13.65
CA LEU A 61 10.82 -11.72 -13.10
C LEU A 61 11.66 -11.05 -14.19
N THR A 62 11.98 -11.76 -15.27
CA THR A 62 12.66 -11.18 -16.43
C THR A 62 11.80 -10.11 -17.09
N THR A 63 10.52 -10.38 -17.37
CA THR A 63 9.60 -9.39 -17.96
C THR A 63 9.46 -8.15 -17.07
N LEU A 64 9.30 -8.35 -15.76
CA LEU A 64 9.24 -7.24 -14.79
C LEU A 64 10.57 -6.48 -14.73
N THR A 65 11.71 -7.17 -14.81
CA THR A 65 13.03 -6.52 -14.83
C THR A 65 13.22 -5.64 -16.06
N VAL A 66 12.83 -6.12 -17.25
CA VAL A 66 12.84 -5.33 -18.48
C VAL A 66 12.00 -4.07 -18.33
N PHE A 67 10.80 -4.19 -17.75
CA PHE A 67 9.91 -3.05 -17.54
C PHE A 67 10.47 -2.03 -16.53
N PHE A 68 11.01 -2.49 -15.41
CA PHE A 68 11.48 -1.63 -14.31
C PHE A 68 12.94 -1.17 -14.46
N TRP A 69 13.70 -1.69 -15.42
CA TRP A 69 15.09 -1.27 -15.64
C TRP A 69 15.22 0.25 -15.88
N PRO A 70 14.50 0.87 -16.84
CA PRO A 70 14.62 2.30 -17.12
C PRO A 70 14.14 3.20 -15.97
N VAL A 71 13.41 2.63 -15.00
CA VAL A 71 12.92 3.33 -13.81
C VAL A 71 14.03 3.53 -12.78
N GLY A 72 14.96 2.58 -12.66
CA GLY A 72 16.00 2.55 -11.62
C GLY A 72 17.43 2.76 -12.12
N ASP A 73 17.67 2.71 -13.44
CA ASP A 73 19.01 2.87 -13.99
C ASP A 73 19.51 4.33 -14.05
N GLY A 74 18.60 5.29 -13.97
CA GLY A 74 18.89 6.72 -13.99
C GLY A 74 19.12 7.29 -15.40
N SER A 75 18.96 6.48 -16.45
CA SER A 75 19.08 6.92 -17.85
C SER A 75 18.01 7.95 -18.23
N GLN A 76 16.85 7.89 -17.56
CA GLN A 76 15.73 8.81 -17.74
C GLN A 76 15.37 9.49 -16.41
N PRO A 77 16.00 10.63 -16.06
CA PRO A 77 15.79 11.31 -14.79
C PRO A 77 14.32 11.69 -14.53
N ALA A 78 13.59 12.11 -15.58
CA ALA A 78 12.17 12.44 -15.47
C ALA A 78 11.30 11.22 -15.11
N LEU A 79 11.56 10.07 -15.73
CA LEU A 79 10.87 8.81 -15.42
C LEU A 79 11.21 8.32 -14.01
N THR A 80 12.48 8.42 -13.63
CA THR A 80 12.95 8.06 -12.28
C THR A 80 12.26 8.93 -11.23
N LEU A 81 12.26 10.26 -11.41
CA LEU A 81 11.63 11.20 -10.48
C LEU A 81 10.11 10.98 -10.38
N HIS A 82 9.43 10.77 -11.52
CA HIS A 82 8.02 10.40 -11.55
C HIS A 82 7.76 9.12 -10.75
N SER A 83 8.60 8.10 -10.94
CA SER A 83 8.46 6.81 -10.27
C SER A 83 8.69 6.88 -8.77
N VAL A 84 9.60 7.73 -8.31
CA VAL A 84 9.80 8.00 -6.87
C VAL A 84 8.53 8.62 -6.26
N ALA A 85 7.96 9.64 -6.89
CA ALA A 85 6.72 10.27 -6.41
C ALA A 85 5.53 9.29 -6.44
N PHE A 86 5.42 8.51 -7.51
CA PHE A 86 4.42 7.46 -7.66
C PHE A 86 4.56 6.40 -6.56
N SER A 87 5.77 5.90 -6.32
CA SER A 87 6.05 4.89 -5.30
C SER A 87 5.72 5.39 -3.88
N GLY A 88 5.98 6.66 -3.57
CA GLY A 88 5.62 7.26 -2.27
C GLY A 88 4.11 7.33 -2.05
N THR A 89 3.36 7.70 -3.08
CA THR A 89 1.88 7.72 -3.06
C THR A 89 1.32 6.32 -2.86
N PHE A 90 1.85 5.36 -3.64
CA PHE A 90 1.51 3.95 -3.58
C PHE A 90 1.79 3.33 -2.21
N ALA A 91 3.00 3.54 -1.67
CA ALA A 91 3.41 3.08 -0.36
C ALA A 91 2.44 3.54 0.74
N SER A 92 2.07 4.82 0.71
CA SER A 92 1.17 5.43 1.68
C SER A 92 -0.22 4.80 1.63
N ALA A 93 -0.76 4.60 0.42
CA ALA A 93 -2.04 3.93 0.24
C ALA A 93 -1.99 2.44 0.68
N TRP A 94 -0.89 1.74 0.41
CA TRP A 94 -0.75 0.34 0.78
C TRP A 94 -0.63 0.12 2.30
N ILE A 95 -0.03 1.08 3.02
CA ILE A 95 -0.04 1.09 4.49
C ILE A 95 -1.48 1.10 5.01
N LEU A 96 -2.38 1.89 4.42
CA LEU A 96 -3.79 1.93 4.81
C LEU A 96 -4.51 0.61 4.53
N VAL A 97 -4.32 0.04 3.33
CA VAL A 97 -4.85 -1.30 2.97
C VAL A 97 -4.38 -2.35 3.99
N THR A 98 -3.10 -2.28 4.35
CA THR A 98 -2.50 -3.20 5.33
C THR A 98 -3.10 -3.00 6.73
N LEU A 99 -3.21 -1.75 7.21
CA LEU A 99 -3.84 -1.46 8.49
C LEU A 99 -5.29 -1.97 8.56
N GLU A 100 -6.05 -1.72 7.50
CA GLU A 100 -7.45 -2.13 7.43
C GLU A 100 -7.58 -3.66 7.42
N SER A 101 -6.68 -4.39 6.74
CA SER A 101 -6.67 -5.85 6.73
C SER A 101 -6.44 -6.49 8.12
N TRP A 102 -5.74 -5.78 9.01
CA TRP A 102 -5.43 -6.23 10.37
C TRP A 102 -6.50 -5.86 11.41
N ARG A 103 -7.58 -5.20 10.99
CA ARG A 103 -8.72 -4.94 11.88
C ARG A 103 -9.45 -6.24 12.20
N LYS A 104 -9.90 -6.37 13.45
CA LYS A 104 -10.68 -7.54 13.89
C LYS A 104 -11.91 -7.81 13.02
N GLY A 105 -12.58 -6.76 12.54
CA GLY A 105 -13.76 -6.88 11.68
C GLY A 105 -13.49 -7.32 10.24
N SER A 106 -12.22 -7.31 9.82
CA SER A 106 -11.79 -7.78 8.51
C SER A 106 -11.29 -9.23 8.57
N ALA A 107 -11.05 -9.78 9.76
CA ALA A 107 -10.57 -11.15 9.94
C ALA A 107 -11.50 -12.18 9.27
N GLY A 108 -10.91 -13.10 8.49
CA GLY A 108 -11.65 -14.14 7.77
C GLY A 108 -12.33 -13.67 6.48
N THR A 109 -12.13 -12.41 6.07
CA THR A 109 -12.65 -11.87 4.79
C THR A 109 -11.55 -11.78 3.73
N ALA A 110 -11.93 -11.57 2.46
CA ALA A 110 -10.95 -11.31 1.40
C ALA A 110 -10.08 -10.06 1.66
N ALA A 111 -10.58 -9.10 2.45
CA ALA A 111 -9.83 -7.91 2.85
C ALA A 111 -8.71 -8.21 3.87
N ALA A 112 -8.70 -9.40 4.50
CA ALA A 112 -7.64 -9.81 5.44
C ALA A 112 -6.32 -10.23 4.76
N PHE A 113 -6.31 -10.37 3.43
CA PHE A 113 -5.16 -10.92 2.69
C PHE A 113 -4.55 -9.87 1.75
N PRO A 114 -3.96 -8.78 2.28
CA PRO A 114 -3.41 -7.71 1.46
C PRO A 114 -2.23 -8.21 0.61
N ALA A 115 -1.50 -9.24 1.03
CA ALA A 115 -0.41 -9.83 0.26
C ALA A 115 -0.85 -10.33 -1.11
N VAL A 116 -2.01 -11.00 -1.19
CA VAL A 116 -2.54 -11.55 -2.45
C VAL A 116 -2.81 -10.41 -3.42
N LEU A 117 -3.52 -9.38 -2.96
CA LEU A 117 -3.83 -8.21 -3.78
C LEU A 117 -2.57 -7.40 -4.12
N GLY A 118 -1.56 -7.40 -3.25
CA GLY A 118 -0.28 -6.73 -3.50
C GLY A 118 0.55 -7.45 -4.55
N LEU A 119 0.60 -8.78 -4.51
CA LEU A 119 1.24 -9.57 -5.55
C LEU A 119 0.48 -9.47 -6.88
N THR A 120 -0.86 -9.45 -6.84
CA THR A 120 -1.67 -9.12 -8.02
C THR A 120 -1.35 -7.73 -8.55
N ALA A 121 -1.11 -6.75 -7.67
CA ALA A 121 -0.71 -5.40 -8.06
C ALA A 121 0.64 -5.34 -8.79
N GLN A 122 1.53 -6.33 -8.59
CA GLN A 122 2.79 -6.36 -9.35
C GLN A 122 2.60 -6.81 -10.80
N VAL A 123 1.58 -7.63 -11.07
CA VAL A 123 1.31 -8.15 -12.41
C VAL A 123 0.26 -7.30 -13.14
N LEU A 124 -0.80 -6.90 -12.44
CA LEU A 124 -1.92 -6.15 -12.99
C LEU A 124 -1.92 -4.67 -12.60
N THR A 125 -0.86 -4.19 -11.95
CA THR A 125 -0.69 -2.83 -11.42
C THR A 125 -1.56 -2.51 -10.20
N PHE A 126 -1.14 -1.47 -9.47
CA PHE A 126 -1.88 -0.91 -8.35
C PHE A 126 -3.26 -0.35 -8.74
N ALA A 127 -3.42 0.13 -9.98
CA ALA A 127 -4.68 0.65 -10.49
C ALA A 127 -5.76 -0.44 -10.59
N PHE A 128 -5.36 -1.70 -10.72
CA PHE A 128 -6.28 -2.84 -10.69
C PHE A 128 -6.58 -3.25 -9.25
N ALA A 129 -5.54 -3.42 -8.42
CA ALA A 129 -5.63 -4.00 -7.10
C ALA A 129 -6.39 -3.11 -6.10
N THR A 130 -6.25 -1.79 -6.18
CA THR A 130 -6.84 -0.86 -5.18
C THR A 130 -8.35 -0.76 -5.29
N PRO A 131 -8.95 -0.53 -6.47
CA PRO A 131 -10.40 -0.53 -6.59
C PRO A 131 -10.99 -1.91 -6.28
N LEU A 132 -10.28 -2.99 -6.65
CA LEU A 132 -10.67 -4.34 -6.29
C LEU A 132 -10.66 -4.56 -4.77
N TYR A 133 -9.61 -4.12 -4.06
CA TYR A 133 -9.58 -4.17 -2.60
C TYR A 133 -10.75 -3.41 -1.98
N ALA A 134 -10.99 -2.18 -2.43
CA ALA A 134 -12.10 -1.37 -1.94
C ALA A 134 -13.46 -2.04 -2.20
N LEU A 135 -13.64 -2.67 -3.36
CA LEU A 135 -14.85 -3.44 -3.68
C LEU A 135 -15.03 -4.62 -2.72
N LEU A 136 -13.98 -5.43 -2.53
CA LEU A 136 -14.00 -6.58 -1.62
C LEU A 136 -14.27 -6.14 -0.18
N HIS A 137 -13.66 -5.03 0.24
CA HIS A 137 -13.86 -4.44 1.56
C HIS A 137 -15.32 -4.00 1.77
N LEU A 138 -15.92 -3.26 0.82
CA LEU A 138 -17.33 -2.84 0.87
C LEU A 138 -18.33 -3.99 0.75
N CYS A 139 -17.93 -5.13 0.19
CA CYS A 139 -18.78 -6.31 0.08
C CYS A 139 -18.73 -7.20 1.30
N TYR A 140 -17.55 -7.36 1.92
CA TYR A 140 -17.32 -8.44 2.88
C TYR A 140 -16.84 -7.97 4.26
N SER A 141 -16.25 -6.78 4.39
CA SER A 141 -15.70 -6.35 5.67
C SER A 141 -16.79 -5.82 6.60
N THR A 142 -16.86 -6.34 7.83
CA THR A 142 -17.78 -5.79 8.84
C THR A 142 -17.40 -4.37 9.26
N THR A 143 -16.14 -3.97 9.04
CA THR A 143 -15.70 -2.58 9.26
C THR A 143 -16.31 -1.59 8.28
N ALA A 144 -16.78 -2.06 7.11
CA ALA A 144 -17.47 -1.23 6.13
C ALA A 144 -18.96 -1.07 6.43
N THR A 145 -19.62 -2.11 6.94
CA THR A 145 -21.07 -2.17 7.11
C THR A 145 -21.54 -1.83 8.53
N ASN A 146 -20.77 -2.20 9.54
CA ASN A 146 -21.09 -1.96 10.95
C ASN A 146 -19.81 -1.67 11.77
N PRO A 147 -19.20 -0.48 11.59
CA PRO A 147 -17.98 -0.11 12.29
C PRO A 147 -18.26 0.06 13.80
N THR A 148 -17.57 -0.75 14.61
CA THR A 148 -17.61 -0.66 16.07
C THR A 148 -16.18 -0.58 16.61
N THR A 149 -16.00 -0.04 17.81
CA THR A 149 -14.69 0.05 18.48
C THR A 149 -13.98 -1.30 18.58
N THR A 150 -14.74 -2.38 18.78
CA THR A 150 -14.22 -3.74 18.84
C THR A 150 -13.73 -4.21 17.48
N ASN A 151 -14.54 -4.04 16.43
CA ASN A 151 -14.20 -4.50 15.08
C ASN A 151 -13.11 -3.65 14.43
N MET A 152 -12.99 -2.38 14.82
CA MET A 152 -11.96 -1.48 14.33
C MET A 152 -10.60 -1.65 15.01
N ARG A 153 -10.49 -2.45 16.07
CA ARG A 153 -9.24 -2.63 16.81
C ARG A 153 -8.21 -3.40 15.99
N ILE A 154 -6.99 -2.87 15.97
CA ILE A 154 -5.79 -3.51 15.41
C ILE A 154 -4.90 -3.99 16.58
N PRO A 155 -4.24 -5.15 16.49
CA PRO A 155 -3.25 -5.56 17.49
C PRO A 155 -2.13 -4.52 17.68
N HIS A 156 -1.81 -4.17 18.93
CA HIS A 156 -0.78 -3.15 19.22
C HIS A 156 0.62 -3.55 18.71
N THR A 157 0.94 -4.84 18.75
CA THR A 157 2.20 -5.39 18.23
C THR A 157 2.36 -5.11 16.74
N VAL A 158 1.30 -5.33 15.96
CA VAL A 158 1.24 -5.02 14.53
C VAL A 158 1.39 -3.52 14.29
N LEU A 159 0.66 -2.69 15.05
CA LEU A 159 0.72 -1.23 14.90
C LEU A 159 2.13 -0.66 15.15
N ARG A 160 2.81 -1.18 16.18
CA ARG A 160 4.21 -0.78 16.48
C ARG A 160 5.19 -1.31 15.44
N ALA A 161 4.99 -2.53 14.94
CA ALA A 161 5.87 -3.14 13.95
C ALA A 161 5.74 -2.48 12.56
N LEU A 162 4.57 -1.95 12.23
CA LEU A 162 4.23 -1.48 10.89
C LEU A 162 5.25 -0.51 10.25
N PRO A 163 5.67 0.60 10.88
CA PRO A 163 6.66 1.49 10.28
C PRO A 163 7.98 0.77 10.00
N HIS A 164 8.47 -0.04 10.93
CA HIS A 164 9.72 -0.78 10.77
C HIS A 164 9.62 -1.84 9.66
N VAL A 165 8.50 -2.56 9.61
CA VAL A 165 8.27 -3.56 8.57
C VAL A 165 8.21 -2.91 7.20
N PHE A 166 7.48 -1.81 7.02
CA PHE A 166 7.47 -1.11 5.72
C PHE A 166 8.84 -0.54 5.35
N THR A 167 9.62 -0.05 6.32
CA THR A 167 11.01 0.36 6.09
C THR A 167 11.84 -0.77 5.50
N VAL A 168 11.86 -1.93 6.14
CA VAL A 168 12.71 -3.06 5.71
C VAL A 168 12.17 -3.75 4.47
N ALA A 169 10.86 -3.99 4.41
CA ALA A 169 10.24 -4.80 3.37
C ALA A 169 9.98 -4.05 2.07
N MET A 170 9.75 -2.74 2.12
CA MET A 170 9.36 -1.95 0.95
C MET A 170 10.37 -0.84 0.64
N PHE A 171 10.71 0.01 1.62
CA PHE A 171 11.57 1.15 1.35
C PHE A 171 13.01 0.76 1.05
N VAL A 172 13.61 -0.16 1.82
CA VAL A 172 14.99 -0.64 1.56
C VAL A 172 15.12 -1.26 0.17
N PRO A 173 14.28 -2.21 -0.27
CA PRO A 173 14.33 -2.72 -1.64
C PRO A 173 14.13 -1.63 -2.70
N SER A 174 13.23 -0.67 -2.46
CA SER A 174 12.97 0.43 -3.40
C SER A 174 14.18 1.34 -3.55
N LEU A 175 14.88 1.63 -2.45
CA LEU A 175 16.12 2.39 -2.46
C LEU A 175 17.22 1.65 -3.22
N LEU A 176 17.35 0.34 -3.03
CA LEU A 176 18.34 -0.48 -3.74
C LEU A 176 18.13 -0.47 -5.26
N MET A 177 16.89 -0.42 -5.74
CA MET A 177 16.60 -0.31 -7.17
C MET A 177 17.13 0.98 -7.81
N ILE A 178 17.13 2.09 -7.07
CA ILE A 178 17.51 3.41 -7.59
C ILE A 178 18.98 3.77 -7.31
N VAL A 179 19.74 2.91 -6.62
CA VAL A 179 21.18 3.11 -6.42
C VAL A 179 21.86 3.18 -7.79
N PRO A 180 22.65 4.22 -8.08
CA PRO A 180 23.34 4.36 -9.36
C PRO A 180 24.32 3.20 -9.59
N LEU A 181 24.57 2.87 -10.86
CA LEU A 181 25.57 1.86 -11.20
C LEU A 181 26.95 2.29 -10.72
N SER A 182 27.72 1.33 -10.21
CA SER A 182 29.07 1.55 -9.68
C SER A 182 29.88 0.25 -9.79
N GLU A 183 31.13 0.25 -9.34
CA GLU A 183 31.94 -0.97 -9.27
C GLU A 183 31.28 -2.06 -8.40
N THR A 184 30.51 -1.68 -7.38
CA THR A 184 29.78 -2.61 -6.51
C THR A 184 28.36 -2.87 -7.00
N MET A 185 27.67 -1.86 -7.53
CA MET A 185 26.32 -1.97 -8.10
C MET A 185 26.41 -2.26 -9.61
N THR A 186 26.72 -3.50 -9.95
CA THR A 186 26.82 -3.96 -11.35
C THR A 186 25.43 -4.10 -12.00
N HIS A 187 25.40 -4.23 -13.33
CA HIS A 187 24.16 -4.49 -14.06
C HIS A 187 23.44 -5.76 -13.59
N ASP A 188 24.18 -6.84 -13.30
CA ASP A 188 23.60 -8.08 -12.80
C ASP A 188 23.01 -7.91 -11.40
N LEU A 189 23.74 -7.25 -10.49
CA LEU A 189 23.24 -6.99 -9.14
C LEU A 189 21.99 -6.10 -9.15
N LYS A 190 21.95 -5.08 -10.01
CA LYS A 190 20.75 -4.24 -10.15
C LYS A 190 19.54 -5.03 -10.64
N GLN A 191 19.70 -5.95 -11.60
CA GLN A 191 18.62 -6.85 -12.03
C GLN A 191 18.12 -7.73 -10.87
N ILE A 192 19.02 -8.19 -9.98
CA ILE A 192 18.64 -8.91 -8.76
C ILE A 192 17.88 -7.99 -7.79
N CYS A 193 18.32 -6.75 -7.58
CA CYS A 193 17.60 -5.79 -6.73
C CYS A 193 16.18 -5.53 -7.23
N ILE A 194 16.00 -5.38 -8.54
CA ILE A 194 14.67 -5.23 -9.17
C ILE A 194 13.81 -6.49 -8.93
N ALA A 195 14.37 -7.68 -9.10
CA ALA A 195 13.65 -8.93 -8.88
C ALA A 195 13.27 -9.14 -7.39
N VAL A 196 14.18 -8.83 -6.46
CA VAL A 196 13.95 -8.90 -5.01
C VAL A 196 12.89 -7.89 -4.57
N TRP A 197 12.76 -6.75 -5.23
CA TRP A 197 11.70 -5.78 -4.94
C TRP A 197 10.30 -6.30 -5.31
N GLN A 198 10.16 -7.15 -6.35
CA GLN A 198 8.84 -7.56 -6.85
C GLN A 198 7.92 -8.13 -5.74
N PRO A 199 8.31 -9.13 -4.94
CA PRO A 199 7.41 -9.71 -3.93
C PRO A 199 7.40 -8.93 -2.58
N TRP A 200 7.73 -7.63 -2.56
CA TRP A 200 7.70 -6.82 -1.33
C TRP A 200 6.40 -6.89 -0.52
N PRO A 201 5.18 -7.00 -1.11
CA PRO A 201 3.95 -7.12 -0.32
C PRO A 201 3.90 -8.40 0.50
N ALA A 202 4.54 -9.47 0.01
CA ALA A 202 4.67 -10.73 0.74
C ALA A 202 5.62 -10.58 1.92
N TYR A 203 6.75 -9.87 1.75
CA TYR A 203 7.66 -9.57 2.86
C TYR A 203 6.95 -8.82 3.99
N VAL A 204 6.15 -7.80 3.66
CA VAL A 204 5.34 -7.05 4.65
C VAL A 204 4.40 -7.99 5.40
N ALA A 205 3.65 -8.84 4.70
CA ALA A 205 2.70 -9.74 5.33
C ALA A 205 3.41 -10.77 6.24
N VAL A 206 4.48 -11.39 5.77
CA VAL A 206 5.26 -12.37 6.54
C VAL A 206 5.84 -11.74 7.80
N LEU A 207 6.46 -10.55 7.68
CA LEU A 207 7.08 -9.87 8.81
C LEU A 207 6.04 -9.37 9.83
N LEU A 208 4.87 -8.89 9.39
CA LEU A 208 3.80 -8.49 10.30
C LEU A 208 3.18 -9.69 11.03
N VAL A 209 2.99 -10.81 10.34
CA VAL A 209 2.54 -12.06 10.98
C VAL A 209 3.59 -12.55 11.97
N ALA A 210 4.87 -12.56 11.61
CA ALA A 210 5.95 -12.93 12.52
C ALA A 210 5.99 -12.01 13.75
N ALA A 211 5.88 -10.68 13.57
CA ALA A 211 5.83 -9.72 14.67
C ALA A 211 4.61 -9.95 15.59
N TYR A 212 3.46 -10.29 15.02
CA TYR A 212 2.26 -10.62 15.78
C TYR A 212 2.43 -11.90 16.60
N LEU A 213 3.04 -12.95 16.04
CA LEU A 213 3.28 -14.23 16.72
C LEU A 213 4.34 -14.10 17.83
N VAL A 214 5.44 -13.39 17.57
CA VAL A 214 6.55 -13.19 18.53
C VAL A 214 6.17 -12.22 19.65
N GLY A 215 5.43 -11.16 19.33
CA GLY A 215 5.14 -10.09 20.28
C GLY A 215 4.23 -10.47 21.45
N GLY A 216 3.56 -11.64 21.39
CA GLY A 216 2.58 -12.05 22.39
C GLY A 216 1.41 -11.06 22.56
N ARG A 217 0.38 -11.43 23.33
CA ARG A 217 -0.73 -10.52 23.68
C ARG A 217 -0.26 -9.51 24.74
N GLY A 218 0.59 -8.57 24.37
CA GLY A 218 1.19 -7.60 25.29
C GLY A 218 0.25 -6.45 25.68
N ASP A 219 -0.37 -6.54 26.87
CA ASP A 219 -1.22 -5.48 27.47
C ASP A 219 -0.44 -4.32 28.12
N ALA A 220 0.89 -4.44 28.27
CA ALA A 220 1.71 -3.46 28.98
C ALA A 220 1.94 -2.14 28.21
N ASP A 221 2.01 -2.19 26.87
CA ASP A 221 2.20 -1.01 26.01
C ASP A 221 0.95 -0.15 25.86
N ALA A 222 -0.24 -0.75 26.01
CA ALA A 222 -1.51 -0.08 25.83
C ALA A 222 -1.68 1.14 26.75
N ARG A 223 -1.06 1.13 27.95
CA ARG A 223 -1.13 2.24 28.92
C ARG A 223 -0.32 3.47 28.50
N LYS A 224 0.88 3.30 27.93
CA LYS A 224 1.74 4.43 27.50
C LYS A 224 1.23 5.07 26.22
N THR A 225 0.72 4.28 25.28
CA THR A 225 0.08 4.81 24.06
C THR A 225 -1.27 5.46 24.36
N ALA A 226 -2.01 4.98 25.36
CA ALA A 226 -3.27 5.61 25.76
C ALA A 226 -3.07 7.03 26.33
N SER A 227 -1.98 7.32 27.02
CA SER A 227 -1.72 8.67 27.54
C SER A 227 -1.33 9.67 26.45
N SER A 228 -0.50 9.27 25.49
CA SER A 228 -0.13 10.15 24.36
C SER A 228 -1.32 10.42 23.43
N LEU A 229 -2.14 9.39 23.15
CA LEU A 229 -3.38 9.55 22.39
C LEU A 229 -4.40 10.45 23.11
N ARG A 230 -4.51 10.37 24.44
CA ARG A 230 -5.40 11.24 25.22
C ARG A 230 -4.98 12.70 25.14
N LEU A 231 -3.69 12.99 25.19
CA LEU A 231 -3.16 14.35 25.08
C LEU A 231 -3.39 14.94 23.68
N HIS A 232 -3.09 14.17 22.64
CA HIS A 232 -3.30 14.58 21.24
C HIS A 232 -4.79 14.81 20.94
N ARG A 233 -5.67 13.92 21.40
CA ARG A 233 -7.14 14.09 21.28
C ARG A 233 -7.68 15.30 22.05
N GLY A 234 -7.07 15.65 23.19
CA GLY A 234 -7.41 16.85 23.94
C GLY A 234 -7.16 18.12 23.11
N ALA A 235 -6.04 18.16 22.40
CA ALA A 235 -5.69 19.27 21.51
C ALA A 235 -6.64 19.38 20.30
N HIS A 236 -6.98 18.25 19.66
CA HIS A 236 -7.91 18.24 18.52
C HIS A 236 -9.38 18.52 18.90
N ARG A 237 -9.83 18.07 20.09
CA ARG A 237 -11.17 18.43 20.60
C ARG A 237 -11.34 19.92 20.83
N ALA A 238 -10.27 20.64 21.19
CA ALA A 238 -10.29 22.10 21.31
C ALA A 238 -10.48 22.81 19.97
N ALA A 239 -10.20 22.15 18.84
CA ALA A 239 -10.29 22.74 17.50
C ALA A 239 -11.70 22.71 16.88
N GLY A 240 -12.67 22.02 17.49
CA GLY A 240 -14.11 22.24 17.26
C GLY A 240 -14.61 22.27 15.81
N VAL A 241 -14.06 21.47 14.90
CA VAL A 241 -14.42 21.53 13.48
C VAL A 241 -15.70 20.75 13.21
N GLU A 242 -16.77 21.45 12.79
CA GLU A 242 -17.95 20.84 12.17
C GLU A 242 -17.72 20.62 10.67
N VAL A 243 -18.19 19.48 10.15
CA VAL A 243 -17.82 19.00 8.80
C VAL A 243 -19.08 18.80 7.95
N GLY A 244 -19.35 19.73 7.03
CA GLY A 244 -20.37 19.60 5.97
C GLY A 244 -19.79 19.04 4.65
N LEU A 245 -20.64 18.51 3.76
CA LEU A 245 -20.19 17.88 2.50
C LEU A 245 -19.27 18.76 1.64
N ALA A 246 -19.60 20.05 1.51
CA ALA A 246 -18.76 21.01 0.77
C ALA A 246 -17.39 21.21 1.43
N SER A 247 -17.34 21.20 2.77
CA SER A 247 -16.08 21.27 3.52
C SER A 247 -15.24 20.01 3.37
N VAL A 248 -15.86 18.82 3.29
CA VAL A 248 -15.15 17.56 3.00
C VAL A 248 -14.54 17.61 1.62
N LEU A 249 -15.31 17.99 0.60
CA LEU A 249 -14.81 18.08 -0.77
C LEU A 249 -13.69 19.11 -0.91
N ALA A 250 -13.83 20.28 -0.31
CA ALA A 250 -12.79 21.31 -0.28
C ALA A 250 -11.52 20.81 0.43
N LYS A 251 -11.68 20.07 1.53
CA LYS A 251 -10.58 19.49 2.28
C LYS A 251 -9.89 18.37 1.52
N VAL A 252 -10.63 17.47 0.86
CA VAL A 252 -10.07 16.43 -0.01
C VAL A 252 -9.28 17.09 -1.14
N ALA A 253 -9.82 18.13 -1.78
CA ALA A 253 -9.14 18.86 -2.83
C ALA A 253 -7.84 19.51 -2.31
N ALA A 254 -7.91 20.24 -1.19
CA ALA A 254 -6.76 20.90 -0.57
C ALA A 254 -5.67 19.90 -0.14
N LEU A 255 -6.05 18.81 0.54
CA LEU A 255 -5.12 17.75 0.95
C LEU A 255 -4.57 16.98 -0.25
N SER A 256 -5.35 16.81 -1.32
CA SER A 256 -4.87 16.17 -2.54
C SER A 256 -3.82 17.01 -3.24
N VAL A 257 -3.97 18.34 -3.22
CA VAL A 257 -2.96 19.29 -3.71
C VAL A 257 -1.71 19.26 -2.84
N LEU A 258 -1.87 19.24 -1.51
CA LEU A 258 -0.75 19.36 -0.57
C LEU A 258 0.04 18.06 -0.38
N ALA A 259 -0.64 16.91 -0.36
CA ALA A 259 -0.11 15.64 0.11
C ALA A 259 -0.44 14.45 -0.80
N SER A 260 -0.99 14.69 -1.99
CA SER A 260 -1.58 13.71 -2.93
C SER A 260 -2.96 13.17 -2.50
N PRO A 261 -3.75 12.60 -3.43
CA PRO A 261 -5.00 11.92 -3.10
C PRO A 261 -4.85 10.80 -2.06
N ALA A 262 -3.69 10.11 -2.03
CA ALA A 262 -3.41 9.12 -1.00
C ALA A 262 -3.20 9.77 0.37
N GLY A 263 -2.48 10.90 0.44
CA GLY A 263 -2.31 11.67 1.67
C GLY A 263 -3.65 12.20 2.20
N ALA A 264 -4.53 12.68 1.31
CA ALA A 264 -5.90 13.05 1.67
C ALA A 264 -6.69 11.86 2.25
N ALA A 265 -6.56 10.67 1.66
CA ALA A 265 -7.21 9.46 2.18
C ALA A 265 -6.70 9.06 3.57
N VAL A 266 -5.38 9.18 3.82
CA VAL A 266 -4.79 8.93 5.15
C VAL A 266 -5.42 9.85 6.20
N GLU A 267 -5.50 11.15 5.91
CA GLU A 267 -6.05 12.14 6.84
C GLU A 267 -7.54 11.91 7.12
N LEU A 268 -8.33 11.64 6.08
CA LEU A 268 -9.76 11.34 6.25
C LEU A 268 -9.99 10.05 7.05
N MET A 269 -9.15 9.04 6.85
CA MET A 269 -9.18 7.84 7.68
C MET A 269 -8.81 8.15 9.12
N TRP A 270 -7.82 9.01 9.34
CA TRP A 270 -7.43 9.43 10.68
C TRP A 270 -8.58 10.11 11.42
N GLU A 271 -9.23 11.11 10.78
CA GLU A 271 -10.41 11.79 11.33
C GLU A 271 -11.56 10.84 11.64
N ARG A 272 -11.79 9.88 10.74
CA ARG A 272 -12.77 8.82 10.96
C ARG A 272 -12.48 8.06 12.25
N GLU A 273 -11.23 7.65 12.48
CA GLU A 273 -10.86 6.95 13.73
C GLU A 273 -11.10 7.82 14.96
N GLU A 274 -10.79 9.12 14.88
CA GLU A 274 -11.00 10.05 15.98
C GLU A 274 -12.47 10.17 16.38
N LEU A 275 -13.38 10.24 15.40
CA LEU A 275 -14.82 10.27 15.63
C LEU A 275 -15.29 9.02 16.36
N PHE A 276 -14.92 7.82 15.89
CA PHE A 276 -15.31 6.57 16.54
C PHE A 276 -14.83 6.47 17.99
N LEU A 277 -13.64 7.01 18.27
CA LEU A 277 -13.08 7.02 19.61
C LEU A 277 -13.77 8.04 20.53
N ARG A 278 -14.29 9.15 19.98
CA ARG A 278 -15.11 10.13 20.73
C ARG A 278 -16.45 9.53 21.13
N ASP A 279 -17.14 8.87 20.21
CA ASP A 279 -18.43 8.24 20.48
C ASP A 279 -18.28 7.15 21.56
N ALA A 280 -17.23 6.34 21.46
CA ALA A 280 -16.89 5.33 22.47
C ALA A 280 -16.68 5.89 23.88
N ASP A 281 -15.98 7.03 24.00
CA ASP A 281 -15.75 7.70 25.28
C ASP A 281 -17.05 8.28 25.84
N ALA A 282 -17.89 8.86 24.97
CA ALA A 282 -19.19 9.42 25.36
C ALA A 282 -20.14 8.33 25.86
N ASP A 283 -20.19 7.17 25.20
CA ASP A 283 -21.00 6.03 25.62
C ASP A 283 -20.53 5.46 26.96
N ARG A 284 -19.21 5.36 27.18
CA ARG A 284 -18.64 4.97 28.48
C ARG A 284 -19.01 5.95 29.59
N ALA A 285 -18.96 7.25 29.31
CA ALA A 285 -19.32 8.28 30.28
C ALA A 285 -20.82 8.24 30.64
N LYS A 286 -21.70 8.00 29.66
CA LYS A 286 -23.14 7.79 29.89
C LYS A 286 -23.40 6.54 30.74
N ALA A 287 -22.76 5.41 30.42
CA ALA A 287 -22.89 4.16 31.17
C ALA A 287 -22.41 4.28 32.63
N ALA A 288 -21.37 5.09 32.88
CA ALA A 288 -20.88 5.37 34.23
C ALA A 288 -21.82 6.28 35.04
N ARG A 289 -22.58 7.17 34.38
CA ARG A 289 -23.57 8.04 35.02
C ARG A 289 -24.88 7.32 35.34
N GLY A 290 -25.31 6.37 34.51
CA GLY A 290 -26.52 5.57 34.75
C GLY A 290 -26.40 4.47 35.81
N LYS A 291 -25.22 4.32 36.43
CA LYS A 291 -24.97 3.38 37.55
C LYS A 291 -24.89 4.07 38.92
N LYS A 292 -25.14 5.39 39.00
CA LYS A 292 -25.32 6.15 40.24
C LYS A 292 -26.80 6.46 40.43
#